data_AF-A0A9P6BBE5-F1
#
_entry.id   AF-A0A9P6BBE5-F1
#
_cell.length_a   1.000
_cell.length_b   1.000
_cell.length_c   1.000
_cell.angle_alpha   90.00
_cell.angle_beta   90.00
_cell.angle_gamma   90.00
#
_symmetry.space_group_name_H-M   'P 1'
#
loop_
_entity.id
_entity.type
_entity.pdbx_description
1 polymer ?
#
loop_
_entity_poly.entity_id
_entity_poly.type
_entity_poly.pdbx_seq_one_letter_code
_entity_poly.pdbx_strand_id
1 'polypeptide(L)'
;MASKRCLFYAYAKQRTDNWEGRYLIVFANRAAAGEWWRAVYDSVASGYERFREVKRVSPQFYTHDPASDGNIMHTIHDHRCARQFAHRVFFTRLYDNVGRLFDAIPPLDYT
;
A
#
# COMPACT_ATOMS: atom_id res chain seq x y z
N MET A 1 21.70 6.05 -18.25
CA MET A 1 21.38 4.61 -18.10
C MET A 1 19.95 4.49 -17.59
N ALA A 2 19.05 3.86 -18.36
CA ALA A 2 17.67 3.68 -17.93
C ALA A 2 17.64 2.66 -16.79
N SER A 3 17.29 3.11 -15.58
CA SER A 3 17.09 2.22 -14.43
C SER A 3 16.09 1.14 -14.81
N LYS A 4 16.49 -0.12 -14.60
CA LYS A 4 15.68 -1.31 -14.86
C LYS A 4 14.33 -1.09 -14.17
N ARG A 5 13.24 -1.17 -14.92
CA ARG A 5 11.86 -1.02 -14.42
C ARG A 5 11.51 -2.23 -13.54
N CYS A 6 12.15 -2.33 -12.39
CA CYS A 6 11.87 -3.36 -11.42
C CYS A 6 10.61 -2.98 -10.66
N LEU A 7 9.77 -3.98 -10.43
CA LEU A 7 8.65 -3.85 -9.53
C LEU A 7 9.17 -3.42 -8.16
N PHE A 8 8.41 -2.54 -7.51
CA PHE A 8 8.68 -2.13 -6.14
C PHE A 8 7.60 -2.72 -5.25
N TYR A 9 8.01 -3.35 -4.16
CA TYR A 9 7.12 -4.02 -3.23
C TYR A 9 7.10 -3.27 -1.91
N ALA A 10 5.91 -3.15 -1.33
CA ALA A 10 5.72 -2.69 0.03
C ALA A 10 4.70 -3.57 0.75
N TYR A 11 4.76 -3.55 2.06
CA TYR A 11 3.85 -4.25 2.93
C TYR A 11 2.91 -3.26 3.62
N ALA A 12 1.65 -3.63 3.76
CA ALA A 12 0.70 -2.91 4.59
C ALA A 12 0.09 -3.81 5.65
N LYS A 13 -0.01 -3.28 6.86
CA LYS A 13 -0.59 -3.96 8.02
C LYS A 13 -1.74 -3.16 8.60
N GLN A 14 -2.81 -3.83 8.99
CA GLN A 14 -3.81 -3.25 9.87
C GLN A 14 -3.19 -2.93 11.25
N ARG A 15 -3.59 -1.81 11.86
CA ARG A 15 -3.04 -1.35 13.15
C ARG A 15 -3.53 -2.18 14.34
N THR A 16 -4.81 -2.54 14.35
CA THR A 16 -5.54 -3.06 15.51
C THR A 16 -5.39 -4.56 15.70
N ASP A 17 -5.14 -5.31 14.63
CA ASP A 17 -4.92 -6.75 14.69
C ASP A 17 -3.79 -7.20 13.76
N ASN A 18 -3.31 -8.42 14.00
CA ASN A 18 -2.34 -9.10 13.12
C ASN A 18 -3.04 -10.08 12.18
N TRP A 19 -4.38 -10.12 12.16
CA TRP A 19 -5.14 -11.19 11.52
C TRP A 19 -5.69 -10.73 10.18
N GLU A 20 -6.24 -9.53 10.10
CA GLU A 20 -6.94 -9.01 8.94
C GLU A 20 -6.20 -7.82 8.32
N GLY A 21 -6.68 -7.39 7.15
CA GLY A 21 -6.19 -6.17 6.52
C GLY A 21 -4.67 -6.14 6.29
N ARG A 22 -4.08 -7.24 5.84
CA ARG A 22 -2.67 -7.27 5.41
C ARG A 22 -2.55 -7.41 3.92
N TYR A 23 -1.66 -6.61 3.35
CA TYR A 23 -1.50 -6.53 1.91
C TYR A 23 -0.03 -6.51 1.51
N LEU A 24 0.30 -7.28 0.49
CA LEU A 24 1.42 -7.00 -0.37
C LEU A 24 0.96 -5.96 -1.40
N ILE A 25 1.63 -4.81 -1.43
CA ILE A 25 1.42 -3.76 -2.42
C ILE A 25 2.50 -3.89 -3.48
N VAL A 26 2.08 -4.01 -4.73
CA VAL A 26 2.99 -4.09 -5.88
C VAL A 26 2.85 -2.81 -6.69
N PHE A 27 3.98 -2.14 -6.91
CA PHE A 27 4.07 -0.92 -7.70
C PHE A 27 4.87 -1.19 -8.98
N ALA A 28 4.48 -0.54 -10.07
CA ALA A 28 5.20 -0.60 -11.34
C ALA A 28 6.69 -0.20 -11.22
N ASN A 29 7.03 0.64 -10.23
CA ASN A 29 8.39 0.99 -9.82
C ASN A 29 8.36 1.84 -8.53
N ARG A 30 9.53 2.17 -7.99
CA ARG A 30 9.67 3.01 -6.78
C ARG A 30 9.07 4.41 -6.92
N ALA A 31 9.12 5.01 -8.11
CA ALA A 31 8.54 6.33 -8.36
C ALA A 31 7.00 6.28 -8.25
N ALA A 32 6.36 5.25 -8.81
CA ALA A 32 4.92 5.02 -8.66
C ALA A 32 4.50 4.90 -7.19
N ALA A 33 5.32 4.26 -6.33
CA ALA A 33 5.05 4.18 -4.90
C ALA A 33 5.09 5.56 -4.21
N GLY A 34 6.07 6.40 -4.56
CA GLY A 34 6.17 7.76 -4.04
C GLY A 34 5.04 8.68 -4.53
N GLU A 35 4.64 8.55 -5.80
CA GLU A 35 3.52 9.29 -6.39
C GLU A 35 2.17 8.87 -5.79
N TRP A 36 1.91 7.56 -5.64
CA TRP A 36 0.71 7.05 -5.00
C TRP A 36 0.62 7.53 -3.54
N TRP A 37 1.71 7.44 -2.77
CA TRP A 37 1.71 7.91 -1.39
C TRP A 37 1.41 9.40 -1.28
N ARG A 38 1.97 10.23 -2.17
CA ARG A 38 1.65 11.66 -2.21
C ARG A 38 0.17 11.89 -2.48
N ALA A 39 -0.43 11.19 -3.44
CA ALA A 39 -1.87 11.31 -3.70
C ALA A 39 -2.74 10.94 -2.48
N VAL A 40 -2.36 9.89 -1.74
CA VAL A 40 -3.03 9.53 -0.48
C VAL A 40 -2.89 10.65 0.55
N TYR A 41 -1.67 11.13 0.78
CA TYR A 41 -1.38 12.21 1.73
C TYR A 41 -2.14 13.50 1.37
N ASP A 42 -2.06 13.93 0.11
CA ASP A 42 -2.69 15.15 -0.41
C ASP A 42 -4.21 15.09 -0.31
N SER A 43 -4.82 13.91 -0.53
CA SER A 43 -6.27 13.74 -0.35
C SER A 43 -6.69 14.07 1.08
N VAL A 44 -5.95 13.61 2.08
CA VAL A 44 -6.22 13.90 3.49
C VAL A 44 -5.93 15.37 3.80
N ALA A 45 -4.81 15.91 3.30
CA ALA A 45 -4.44 17.31 3.50
C ALA A 45 -5.48 18.29 2.90
N SER A 46 -6.17 17.88 1.83
CA SER A 46 -7.28 18.62 1.22
C SER A 46 -8.64 18.44 1.92
N GLY A 47 -8.68 17.78 3.09
CA GLY A 47 -9.88 17.59 3.89
C GLY A 47 -10.68 16.32 3.58
N TYR A 48 -10.19 15.43 2.69
CA TYR A 48 -10.80 14.12 2.48
C TYR A 48 -10.25 13.09 3.49
N GLU A 49 -10.85 13.07 4.68
CA GLU A 49 -10.31 12.34 5.84
C GLU A 49 -10.46 10.81 5.81
N ARG A 50 -11.14 10.24 4.81
CA ARG A 50 -11.40 8.79 4.74
C ARG A 50 -10.12 7.95 4.91
N PHE A 51 -9.02 8.39 4.32
CA PHE A 51 -7.74 7.68 4.36
C PHE A 51 -6.77 8.23 5.41
N ARG A 52 -7.25 9.02 6.39
CA ARG A 52 -6.38 9.65 7.41
C ARG A 52 -5.56 8.64 8.21
N GLU A 53 -6.09 7.43 8.38
CA GLU A 53 -5.42 6.36 9.12
C GLU A 53 -4.42 5.56 8.28
N VAL A 54 -4.35 5.80 6.97
CA VAL A 54 -3.28 5.25 6.13
C VAL A 54 -1.99 6.03 6.40
N LYS A 55 -1.04 5.38 7.07
CA LYS A 55 0.26 5.96 7.43
C LYS A 55 1.40 5.23 6.72
N ARG A 56 2.38 5.98 6.25
CA ARG A 56 3.65 5.44 5.75
C ARG A 56 4.67 5.46 6.88
N VAL A 57 5.14 4.29 7.27
CA VAL A 57 6.16 4.13 8.31
C VAL A 57 7.55 4.15 7.70
N SER A 58 7.72 3.48 6.56
CA SER A 58 8.95 3.48 5.76
C SER A 58 8.61 3.45 4.26
N PRO A 59 9.58 3.56 3.35
CA PRO A 59 9.31 3.38 1.91
C PRO A 59 8.61 2.07 1.55
N GLN A 60 8.77 1.02 2.36
CA GLN A 60 8.24 -0.32 2.08
C GLN A 60 7.26 -0.82 3.14
N PHE A 61 6.88 0.01 4.11
CA PHE A 61 5.99 -0.39 5.20
C PHE A 61 4.94 0.67 5.49
N TYR A 62 3.69 0.25 5.45
CA TYR A 62 2.51 1.08 5.67
C TYR A 62 1.63 0.47 6.75
N THR A 63 0.88 1.32 7.44
CA THR A 63 -0.17 0.90 8.36
C THR A 63 -1.49 1.53 7.97
N HIS A 64 -2.61 0.88 8.29
CA HIS A 64 -3.93 1.47 8.15
C HIS A 64 -4.89 0.99 9.23
N ASP A 65 -6.03 1.66 9.33
CA ASP A 65 -7.13 1.24 10.19
C ASP A 65 -8.44 1.22 9.37
N PRO A 66 -8.96 0.03 9.02
CA PRO A 66 -10.21 -0.08 8.27
C PRO A 66 -11.44 0.26 9.13
N ALA A 67 -11.34 0.31 10.47
CA ALA A 67 -12.46 0.69 11.33
C ALA A 67 -12.91 2.14 11.11
N SER A 68 -12.04 2.99 10.54
CA SER A 68 -12.35 4.36 10.12
C SER A 68 -12.85 4.46 8.68
N ASP A 69 -13.33 3.36 8.09
CA ASP A 69 -13.82 3.26 6.69
C ASP A 69 -12.74 3.53 5.62
N GLY A 70 -11.47 3.44 6.05
CA GLY A 70 -10.27 3.82 5.31
C GLY A 70 -9.33 2.66 5.01
N ASN A 71 -9.85 1.54 4.47
CA ASN A 71 -8.99 0.43 4.06
C ASN A 71 -8.01 0.88 2.97
N ILE A 72 -6.71 0.60 3.16
CA ILE A 72 -5.65 1.09 2.27
C ILE A 72 -5.84 0.65 0.82
N MET A 73 -6.39 -0.54 0.58
CA MET A 73 -6.64 -1.04 -0.76
C MET A 73 -7.68 -0.19 -1.51
N HIS A 74 -8.60 0.48 -0.79
CA HIS A 74 -9.64 1.30 -1.40
C HIS A 74 -9.07 2.60 -2.01
N THR A 75 -7.84 2.99 -1.67
CA THR A 75 -7.20 4.23 -2.18
C THR A 75 -7.18 4.28 -3.71
N ILE A 76 -6.96 3.14 -4.38
CA ILE A 76 -6.92 3.04 -5.85
C ILE A 76 -8.29 2.86 -6.51
N HIS A 77 -9.35 2.70 -5.72
CA HIS A 77 -10.73 2.66 -6.23
C HIS A 77 -11.45 3.99 -5.99
N ASP A 78 -10.90 4.86 -5.15
CA ASP A 78 -11.51 6.12 -4.76
C ASP A 78 -11.07 7.28 -5.67
N HIS A 79 -12.05 7.91 -6.32
CA HIS A 79 -11.85 9.03 -7.26
C HIS A 79 -11.30 10.30 -6.59
N ARG A 80 -11.42 10.44 -5.27
CA ARG A 80 -10.91 11.59 -4.51
C ARG A 80 -9.52 11.34 -3.90
N CYS A 81 -8.93 10.17 -4.14
CA CYS A 81 -7.66 9.78 -3.56
C CYS A 81 -6.63 9.41 -4.64
N ALA A 82 -6.58 8.14 -5.05
CA ALA A 82 -5.49 7.62 -5.87
C ALA A 82 -5.99 6.72 -7.01
N ARG A 83 -7.24 6.89 -7.50
CA ARG A 83 -7.81 6.11 -8.60
C ARG A 83 -6.95 6.07 -9.87
N GLN A 84 -6.25 7.15 -10.16
CA GLN A 84 -5.30 7.26 -11.27
C GLN A 84 -4.15 6.24 -11.19
N PHE A 85 -3.89 5.63 -10.03
CA PHE A 85 -2.86 4.61 -9.83
C PHE A 85 -3.35 3.17 -10.02
N ALA A 86 -4.64 2.93 -10.29
CA ALA A 86 -5.20 1.57 -10.40
C ALA A 86 -4.51 0.65 -11.45
N HIS A 87 -3.82 1.24 -12.43
CA HIS A 87 -3.08 0.50 -13.48
C HIS A 87 -1.57 0.41 -13.18
N ARG A 88 -1.10 0.99 -12.08
CA ARG A 88 0.33 1.07 -11.68
C ARG A 88 0.57 0.52 -10.28
N VAL A 89 -0.49 0.24 -9.53
CA VAL A 89 -0.49 -0.25 -8.16
C VAL A 89 -1.62 -1.26 -8.03
N PHE A 90 -1.32 -2.41 -7.45
CA PHE A 90 -2.33 -3.37 -7.04
C PHE A 90 -2.02 -3.95 -5.66
N PHE A 91 -3.07 -4.42 -4.99
CA PHE A 91 -3.01 -4.95 -3.63
C PHE A 91 -3.34 -6.43 -3.68
N THR A 92 -2.48 -7.25 -3.08
CA THR A 92 -2.74 -8.67 -2.85
C THR A 92 -3.00 -8.86 -1.37
N ARG A 93 -4.20 -9.32 -1.01
CA ARG A 93 -4.54 -9.63 0.38
C ARG A 93 -3.76 -10.86 0.82
N LEU A 94 -3.09 -10.76 1.97
CA LEU A 94 -2.33 -11.86 2.56
C LEU A 94 -3.23 -12.59 3.56
N TYR A 95 -3.41 -13.90 3.34
CA TYR A 95 -4.20 -14.80 4.19
C TYR A 95 -3.26 -15.78 4.89
N ASP A 96 -2.64 -15.39 5.99
CA ASP A 96 -1.62 -16.22 6.65
C ASP A 96 -2.09 -16.84 7.99
N ASN A 97 -3.36 -16.67 8.38
CA ASN A 97 -3.88 -17.26 9.62
C ASN A 97 -4.39 -18.70 9.44
N VAL A 98 -4.14 -19.34 8.28
CA VAL A 98 -4.40 -20.78 8.08
C VAL A 98 -3.17 -21.65 8.40
N GLY A 99 -2.11 -21.07 8.96
CA GLY A 99 -0.98 -21.79 9.56
C GLY A 99 -0.07 -22.55 8.59
N ARG A 100 -0.22 -22.38 7.25
CA ARG A 100 0.51 -23.20 6.27
C ARG A 100 1.05 -22.50 5.02
N LEU A 101 0.95 -21.17 4.89
CA LEU A 101 1.41 -20.48 3.67
C LEU A 101 2.19 -19.21 4.05
N PHE A 102 3.45 -19.39 4.43
CA PHE A 102 4.43 -18.31 4.40
C PHE A 102 5.06 -18.29 3.00
N ASP A 103 4.50 -17.50 2.09
CA ASP A 103 5.24 -17.18 0.87
C ASP A 103 6.37 -16.22 1.25
N ALA A 104 7.61 -16.70 1.08
CA ALA A 104 8.81 -15.94 1.33
C ALA A 104 8.79 -14.67 0.47
N ILE A 105 8.83 -13.50 1.14
CA ILE A 105 8.94 -12.21 0.44
C ILE A 105 10.21 -12.25 -0.41
N PRO A 106 10.14 -11.90 -1.71
CA PRO A 106 11.32 -11.86 -2.57
C PRO A 106 12.40 -10.93 -1.98
N PRO A 107 13.70 -11.28 -2.08
CA PRO A 107 14.78 -10.45 -1.56
C PRO A 107 14.71 -9.03 -2.13
N LEU A 108 14.86 -8.06 -1.25
CA LEU A 108 14.83 -6.64 -1.58
C LEU A 108 16.25 -6.17 -1.90
N ASP A 109 16.42 -5.57 -3.08
CA ASP A 109 17.70 -5.01 -3.51
C ASP A 109 17.77 -3.52 -3.13
N TYR A 110 18.73 -3.17 -2.28
CA TYR A 110 18.98 -1.82 -1.78
C TYR A 110 20.25 -1.24 -2.40
N THR A 111 20.30 -1.12 -3.73
CA THR A 111 21.35 -0.39 -4.45
C THR A 111 20.90 1.00 -4.86
#